data_AF-A0A4R1R2Z9-F1
#
_entry.id   AF-A0A4R1R2Z9-F1
#
_cell.length_a   1.000
_cell.length_b   1.000
_cell.length_c   1.000
_cell.angle_alpha   90.00
_cell.angle_beta   90.00
_cell.angle_gamma   90.00
#
_symmetry.space_group_name_H-M   'P 1'
#
loop_
_entity.id
_entity.type
_entity.pdbx_description
1 polymer ?
#
loop_
_entity_poly.entity_id
_entity_poly.type
_entity_poly.pdbx_seq_one_letter_code
_entity_poly.pdbx_strand_id
1 'polypeptide(L)'
;MMKYKLFRSPGDLDKAVRKHELVAVETGKNIDDVADALIRAVRDDLAEMPEYAHCETAAYAPEPVQEHRRVRRYQYEMMGVVYPLYAEKNILIDYGVIEEAE
;
A
#
# COMPACT_ATOMS: atom_id res chain seq x y z
N MET A 1 7.05 -18.05 -10.67
CA MET A 1 6.64 -16.64 -10.67
C MET A 1 6.32 -16.30 -9.21
N MET A 2 6.49 -15.04 -8.78
CA MET A 2 6.09 -14.61 -7.45
C MET A 2 4.79 -13.81 -7.55
N LYS A 3 3.94 -13.96 -6.55
CA LYS A 3 2.67 -13.25 -6.41
C LYS A 3 2.78 -12.24 -5.28
N TYR A 4 2.40 -11.01 -5.57
CA TYR A 4 2.45 -9.87 -4.66
C TYR A 4 1.05 -9.40 -4.35
N LYS A 5 0.59 -9.63 -3.11
CA LYS A 5 -0.74 -9.22 -2.64
C LYS A 5 -0.63 -7.92 -1.85
N LEU A 6 -1.26 -6.87 -2.34
CA LEU A 6 -1.27 -5.55 -1.73
C LEU A 6 -2.47 -5.40 -0.79
N PHE A 7 -2.21 -5.04 0.47
CA PHE A 7 -3.22 -4.85 1.49
C PHE A 7 -3.22 -3.42 2.02
N ARG A 8 -4.38 -2.75 2.02
CA ARG A 8 -4.57 -1.44 2.67
C ARG A 8 -4.83 -1.60 4.17
N SER A 9 -4.12 -0.84 5.00
CA SER A 9 -4.45 -0.69 6.41
C SER A 9 -5.52 0.40 6.59
N PRO A 10 -6.50 0.23 7.50
CA PRO A 10 -7.40 1.31 7.91
C PRO A 10 -6.71 2.43 8.72
N GLY A 11 -5.38 2.35 8.89
CA GLY A 11 -4.57 3.38 9.50
C GLY A 11 -3.13 2.89 9.64
N ASP A 12 -2.84 2.25 10.76
CA ASP A 12 -1.49 1.79 11.14
C ASP A 12 -1.30 0.32 10.77
N LEU A 13 -0.23 -0.02 10.06
CA LEU A 13 0.11 -1.40 9.66
C LEU A 13 0.21 -2.39 10.84
N ASP A 14 0.54 -1.93 12.05
CA ASP A 14 0.65 -2.77 13.24
C ASP A 14 -0.69 -3.02 13.94
N LYS A 15 -1.76 -2.33 13.52
CA LYS A 15 -3.07 -2.37 14.18
C LYS A 15 -4.12 -2.97 13.26
N ALA A 16 -5.12 -3.62 13.85
CA ALA A 16 -6.26 -4.15 13.11
C ALA A 16 -5.87 -5.00 11.88
N VAL A 17 -4.76 -5.75 11.96
CA VAL A 17 -4.20 -6.57 10.85
C VAL A 17 -5.22 -7.49 10.17
N ARG A 18 -6.24 -7.94 10.91
CA ARG A 18 -7.34 -8.78 10.38
C ARG A 18 -8.38 -8.01 9.56
N LYS A 19 -8.40 -6.69 9.65
CA LYS A 19 -9.27 -5.78 8.89
C LYS A 19 -8.58 -5.17 7.67
N HIS A 20 -7.31 -5.51 7.43
CA HIS A 20 -6.62 -5.05 6.24
C HIS A 20 -7.28 -5.64 4.99
N GLU A 21 -7.50 -4.78 4.00
CA GLU A 21 -8.26 -5.11 2.80
C GLU A 21 -7.32 -5.40 1.64
N LEU A 22 -7.56 -6.49 0.91
CA LEU A 22 -6.80 -6.81 -0.30
C LEU A 22 -7.27 -5.89 -1.43
N VAL A 23 -6.39 -5.05 -1.95
CA VAL A 23 -6.72 -4.04 -2.97
C VAL A 23 -6.15 -4.39 -4.35
N ALA A 24 -5.03 -5.12 -4.41
CA ALA A 24 -4.45 -5.55 -5.68
C ALA A 24 -3.64 -6.84 -5.54
N VAL A 25 -3.41 -7.47 -6.69
CA VAL A 25 -2.59 -8.68 -6.83
C VAL A 25 -1.77 -8.55 -8.10
N GLU A 26 -0.45 -8.52 -7.95
CA GLU A 26 0.49 -8.45 -9.06
C GLU A 26 1.34 -9.73 -9.15
N THR A 27 1.86 -10.02 -10.33
CA THR A 27 2.73 -11.18 -10.56
C THR A 27 3.98 -10.78 -11.32
N GLY A 28 5.15 -11.15 -10.82
CA GLY A 28 6.45 -10.82 -11.42
C GLY A 28 7.54 -11.77 -10.95
N LYS A 29 8.81 -11.53 -11.34
CA LYS A 29 9.91 -12.37 -10.85
C LYS A 29 10.40 -11.92 -9.48
N ASN A 30 10.37 -10.62 -9.24
CA ASN A 30 10.75 -9.98 -7.98
C ASN A 30 9.88 -8.72 -7.72
N ILE A 31 10.12 -8.06 -6.58
CA ILE A 31 9.38 -6.85 -6.19
C ILE A 31 9.64 -5.68 -7.14
N ASP A 32 10.85 -5.56 -7.69
CA ASP A 32 11.23 -4.48 -8.60
C ASP A 32 10.44 -4.55 -9.91
N ASP A 33 10.21 -5.77 -10.42
CA ASP A 33 9.41 -6.01 -11.64
C ASP A 33 7.96 -5.54 -11.50
N VAL A 34 7.41 -5.54 -10.28
CA VAL A 34 6.01 -5.17 -10.00
C VAL A 34 5.85 -3.82 -9.32
N ALA A 35 6.95 -3.13 -8.98
CA ALA A 35 6.93 -1.92 -8.17
C ALA A 35 6.04 -0.82 -8.78
N ASP A 36 6.19 -0.53 -10.08
CA ASP A 36 5.39 0.48 -10.77
C ASP A 36 3.89 0.12 -10.81
N ALA A 37 3.57 -1.17 -10.95
CA ALA A 37 2.19 -1.66 -10.94
C ALA A 37 1.57 -1.51 -9.54
N LEU A 38 2.32 -1.83 -8.48
CA LEU A 38 1.88 -1.64 -7.10
C LEU A 38 1.71 -0.15 -6.75
N ILE A 39 2.63 0.72 -7.18
CA ILE A 39 2.51 2.18 -6.98
C ILE A 39 1.23 2.69 -7.64
N ARG A 40 0.96 2.25 -8.86
CA ARG A 40 -0.28 2.60 -9.57
C ARG A 40 -1.51 2.07 -8.82
N ALA A 41 -1.49 0.82 -8.37
CA ALA A 41 -2.58 0.22 -7.62
C ALA A 41 -2.92 0.99 -6.34
N VAL A 42 -1.91 1.44 -5.57
CA VAL A 42 -2.14 2.29 -4.40
C VAL A 42 -2.80 3.62 -4.80
N ARG A 43 -2.32 4.26 -5.86
CA ARG A 43 -2.87 5.56 -6.32
C ARG A 43 -4.32 5.44 -6.79
N ASP A 44 -4.61 4.40 -7.57
CA ASP A 44 -5.94 4.11 -8.10
C ASP A 44 -6.90 3.76 -6.94
N ASP A 45 -6.47 2.91 -5.99
CA ASP A 45 -7.24 2.58 -4.79
C ASP A 45 -7.60 3.82 -3.97
N LEU A 46 -6.66 4.73 -3.72
CA LEU A 46 -6.92 5.99 -3.01
C LEU A 46 -7.87 6.91 -3.78
N ALA A 47 -7.72 7.00 -5.10
CA ALA A 47 -8.54 7.87 -5.93
C ALA A 47 -10.00 7.37 -6.08
N GLU A 48 -10.22 6.07 -5.94
CA GLU A 48 -11.54 5.44 -5.93
C GLU A 48 -12.28 5.62 -4.60
N MET A 49 -11.59 5.99 -3.52
CA MET A 49 -12.23 6.25 -2.23
C MET A 49 -13.04 7.55 -2.27
N PRO A 50 -14.35 7.53 -1.96
CA PRO A 50 -15.18 8.74 -1.97
C PRO A 50 -14.66 9.84 -1.06
N GLU A 51 -14.00 9.47 0.04
CA GLU A 51 -13.39 10.38 1.01
C GLU A 51 -12.23 11.20 0.43
N TYR A 52 -11.55 10.67 -0.60
CA TYR A 52 -10.41 11.29 -1.27
C TYR A 52 -10.71 11.65 -2.72
N ALA A 53 -12.00 11.60 -3.11
CA ALA A 53 -12.42 12.02 -4.43
C ALA A 53 -11.91 13.44 -4.72
N HIS A 54 -11.34 13.60 -5.93
CA HIS A 54 -10.74 14.86 -6.40
C HIS A 54 -9.47 15.32 -5.66
N CYS A 55 -8.91 14.52 -4.76
CA CYS A 55 -7.58 14.76 -4.22
C CYS A 55 -6.51 14.22 -5.17
N GLU A 56 -5.35 14.88 -5.21
CA GLU A 56 -4.19 14.30 -5.86
C GLU A 56 -3.65 13.15 -4.99
N THR A 57 -3.25 12.05 -5.62
CA THR A 57 -2.72 10.85 -4.94
C THR A 57 -1.35 10.46 -5.48
N ALA A 58 -0.47 10.08 -4.57
CA ALA A 58 0.84 9.51 -4.87
C ALA A 58 1.09 8.28 -4.00
N ALA A 59 2.10 7.49 -4.36
CA ALA A 59 2.56 6.38 -3.55
C ALA A 59 4.08 6.25 -3.64
N TYR A 60 4.70 5.88 -2.53
CA TYR A 60 6.10 5.49 -2.51
C TYR A 60 6.28 4.06 -3.01
N ALA A 61 7.47 3.75 -3.50
CA ALA A 61 7.85 2.39 -3.89
C ALA A 61 7.79 1.44 -2.69
N PRO A 62 7.58 0.12 -2.93
CA PRO A 62 7.64 -0.88 -1.88
C PRO A 62 9.03 -0.97 -1.25
N GLU A 63 9.08 -0.89 0.08
CA GLU A 63 10.30 -1.07 0.86
C GLU A 63 10.15 -2.31 1.77
N PRO A 64 11.24 -3.05 2.07
CA PRO A 64 11.17 -4.14 3.03
C PRO A 64 10.66 -3.64 4.39
N VAL A 65 9.77 -4.41 5.03
CA VAL A 65 9.21 -4.02 6.33
C VAL A 65 10.33 -3.80 7.34
N GLN A 66 10.36 -2.60 7.93
CA GLN A 66 11.41 -2.23 8.87
C GLN A 66 11.33 -3.02 10.18
N GLU A 67 12.48 -3.23 10.83
CA GLU A 67 12.59 -4.07 12.03
C GLU A 67 11.73 -3.61 13.21
N HIS A 68 11.44 -2.30 13.27
CA HIS A 68 10.65 -1.67 14.33
C HIS A 68 9.15 -1.97 14.24
N ARG A 69 8.65 -2.42 13.07
CA ARG A 69 7.26 -2.85 12.91
C ARG A 69 7.00 -4.13 13.71
N ARG A 70 5.86 -4.17 14.40
CA ARG A 70 5.45 -5.35 15.18
C ARG A 70 4.79 -6.40 14.28
N VAL A 71 4.14 -5.97 13.22
CA VAL A 71 3.51 -6.85 12.25
C VAL A 71 4.58 -7.58 11.44
N ARG A 72 4.51 -8.92 11.44
CA ARG A 72 5.39 -9.80 10.64
C ARG A 72 4.66 -10.50 9.49
N ARG A 73 3.43 -10.06 9.21
CA ARG A 73 2.59 -10.61 8.13
C ARG A 73 3.11 -10.23 6.75
N TYR A 74 3.69 -9.03 6.63
CA TYR A 74 4.08 -8.43 5.37
C TYR A 74 5.59 -8.52 5.18
N GLN A 75 6.02 -8.72 3.93
CA GLN A 75 7.43 -8.70 3.53
C GLN A 75 7.87 -7.28 3.15
N TYR A 76 6.96 -6.51 2.54
CA TYR A 76 7.18 -5.12 2.17
C TYR A 76 6.07 -4.22 2.71
N GLU A 77 6.39 -2.95 2.93
CA GLU A 77 5.46 -1.87 3.23
C GLU A 77 5.51 -0.80 2.14
N MET A 78 4.37 -0.12 1.96
CA MET A 78 4.19 0.97 1.03
C MET A 78 3.41 2.08 1.73
N MET A 79 3.67 3.33 1.32
CA MET A 79 2.98 4.49 1.84
C MET A 79 2.27 5.22 0.71
N GLY A 80 0.94 5.24 0.80
CA GLY A 80 0.07 6.07 -0.02
C GLY A 80 -0.03 7.48 0.56
N VAL A 81 -0.07 8.48 -0.31
CA VAL A 81 -0.17 9.89 0.05
C VAL A 81 -1.37 10.50 -0.67
N VAL A 82 -2.24 11.14 0.11
CA VAL A 82 -3.33 11.96 -0.42
C VAL A 82 -3.02 13.41 -0.10
N TYR A 83 -3.15 14.29 -1.09
CA TYR A 83 -2.98 15.74 -0.99
C TYR A 83 -4.35 16.44 -1.00
N PRO A 84 -4.94 16.76 0.17
CA PRO A 84 -6.24 17.41 0.21
C PRO A 84 -6.10 18.90 -0.13
N LEU A 85 -7.04 19.44 -0.92
CA LEU A 85 -6.97 20.83 -1.41
C LEU A 85 -7.01 21.91 -0.31
N TYR A 86 -7.61 21.60 0.84
CA TYR A 86 -7.85 22.57 1.91
C TYR A 86 -7.30 22.11 3.28
N ALA A 87 -6.41 21.12 3.30
CA ALA A 87 -5.78 20.65 4.54
C ALA A 87 -4.34 21.16 4.64
N GLU A 88 -3.91 21.49 5.87
CA GLU A 88 -2.53 21.89 6.14
C GLU A 88 -1.53 20.72 6.05
N LYS A 89 -2.03 19.48 6.06
CA LYS A 89 -1.22 18.25 6.10
C LYS A 89 -1.76 17.22 5.12
N ASN A 90 -0.84 16.47 4.52
CA ASN A 90 -1.16 15.30 3.72
C ASN A 90 -1.65 14.16 4.62
N ILE A 91 -2.49 13.31 4.04
CA ILE A 91 -2.95 12.09 4.69
C ILE A 91 -2.05 10.96 4.20
N LEU A 92 -1.47 10.22 5.15
CA LEU A 92 -0.60 9.08 4.88
C LEU A 92 -1.37 7.80 5.20
N ILE A 93 -1.35 6.86 4.28
CA ILE A 93 -2.03 5.57 4.42
C ILE A 93 -1.02 4.45 4.21
N ASP A 94 -0.95 3.57 5.20
CA ASP A 94 -0.03 2.43 5.19
C ASP A 94 -0.62 1.26 4.38
N TYR A 95 0.21 0.64 3.56
CA TYR A 95 -0.09 -0.57 2.79
C TYR A 95 0.97 -1.64 3.07
N GLY A 96 0.55 -2.90 3.15
CA GLY A 96 1.43 -4.05 3.34
C GLY A 96 1.38 -4.98 2.14
N VAL A 97 2.53 -5.47 1.70
CA VAL A 97 2.64 -6.42 0.59
C VAL A 97 3.05 -7.79 1.13
N ILE A 98 2.30 -8.82 0.75
CA ILE A 98 2.68 -10.22 0.97
C ILE A 98 3.27 -10.77 -0.31
N GLU A 99 4.48 -11.32 -0.21
CA GLU A 99 5.12 -12.07 -1.29
C GLU A 99 4.87 -13.56 -1.07
N GLU A 100 4.28 -14.22 -2.07
CA GLU A 100 4.00 -15.65 -2.07
C GLU A 100 4.57 -16.29 -3.34
N ALA A 101 5.20 -17.47 -3.19
CA ALA A 101 5.50 -18.31 -4.33
C ALA A 101 4.19 -18.89 -4.90
N GLU A 102 4.07 -18.89 -6.23
CA GLU A 102 2.98 -19.57 -6.94
C GLU A 102 3.05 -21.09 -6.78
#